data_AF-A0A4Y2J573-F1
#
_entry.id   AF-A0A4Y2J573-F1
#
_cell.length_a   1.000
_cell.length_b   1.000
_cell.length_c   1.000
_cell.angle_alpha   90.00
_cell.angle_beta   90.00
_cell.angle_gamma   90.00
#
_symmetry.space_group_name_H-M   'P 1'
#
loop_
_entity.id
_entity.type
_entity.pdbx_description
1 polymer ?
#
loop_
_entity_poly.entity_id
_entity_poly.type
_entity_poly.pdbx_seq_one_letter_code
_entity_poly.pdbx_strand_id
1 'polypeptide(L)'
;MATLEGLKNRGKLTELLLRKTYNKVEELVALEDVDISELEAELNVLKVKVDRLEVTHASIFELLSEKELEVVEDFHDKAIRIETKARRIINSIM
;
A
#
# COMPACT_ATOMS: atom_id res chain seq x y z
N MET A 1 -21.91 -14.29 -6.98
CA MET A 1 -21.86 -13.48 -5.75
C MET A 1 -20.64 -13.90 -4.95
N ALA A 2 -19.82 -12.96 -4.48
CA ALA A 2 -18.75 -13.31 -3.55
C ALA A 2 -19.32 -13.53 -2.15
N THR A 3 -18.81 -14.54 -1.43
CA THR A 3 -19.16 -14.77 -0.02
C THR A 3 -18.40 -13.79 0.88
N LEU A 4 -18.95 -13.49 2.07
CA LEU A 4 -18.28 -12.67 3.08
C LEU A 4 -16.89 -13.23 3.44
N GLU A 5 -16.79 -14.54 3.61
CA GLU A 5 -15.52 -15.22 3.87
C GLU A 5 -14.52 -15.05 2.72
N GLY A 6 -15.00 -15.11 1.47
CA GLY A 6 -14.20 -14.81 0.29
C GLY A 6 -13.75 -13.35 0.20
N LEU A 7 -14.53 -12.40 0.72
CA LEU A 7 -14.12 -11.00 0.84
C LEU A 7 -13.05 -10.81 1.92
N LYS A 8 -13.23 -11.41 3.10
CA LYS A 8 -12.24 -11.35 4.20
C LYS A 8 -10.89 -11.95 3.80
N ASN A 9 -10.91 -13.10 3.13
CA ASN A 9 -9.68 -13.73 2.63
C ASN A 9 -8.98 -12.89 1.55
N ARG A 10 -9.74 -12.19 0.70
CA ARG A 10 -9.19 -11.23 -0.27
C ARG A 10 -8.60 -9.99 0.40
N GLY A 11 -9.21 -9.49 1.48
CA GLY A 11 -8.67 -8.42 2.31
C GLY A 11 -7.29 -8.79 2.86
N LYS A 12 -7.18 -9.93 3.55
CA LYS A 12 -5.91 -10.44 4.10
C LYS A 12 -4.81 -10.64 3.06
N LEU A 13 -5.17 -11.17 1.89
CA LEU A 13 -4.22 -11.33 0.79
C LEU A 13 -3.74 -9.97 0.27
N THR A 14 -4.65 -9.00 0.15
CA THR A 14 -4.33 -7.63 -0.27
C THR A 14 -3.39 -6.97 0.74
N GLU A 15 -3.67 -7.09 2.04
CA GLU A 15 -2.82 -6.60 3.13
C GLU A 15 -1.40 -7.17 3.06
N LEU A 16 -1.26 -8.50 2.91
CA LEU A 16 0.05 -9.16 2.84
C LEU A 16 0.86 -8.68 1.62
N LEU A 17 0.20 -8.58 0.46
CA LEU A 17 0.84 -8.07 -0.75
C LEU A 17 1.23 -6.59 -0.62
N LEU A 18 0.38 -5.79 0.03
CA LEU A 18 0.63 -4.37 0.28
C LEU A 18 1.86 -4.20 1.18
N ARG A 19 1.95 -4.97 2.27
CA ARG A 19 3.11 -4.98 3.16
C ARG A 19 4.41 -5.31 2.42
N LYS A 20 4.37 -6.30 1.54
CA LYS A 20 5.54 -6.68 0.74
C LYS A 20 5.99 -5.55 -0.20
N THR A 21 5.06 -4.92 -0.91
CA THR A 21 5.35 -3.78 -1.79
C THR A 21 5.83 -2.57 -0.99
N TYR A 22 5.20 -2.26 0.14
CA TYR A 22 5.64 -1.17 1.02
C TYR A 22 7.09 -1.35 1.45
N ASN A 23 7.45 -2.53 1.97
CA ASN A 23 8.82 -2.81 2.39
C ASN A 23 9.82 -2.65 1.24
N LYS A 24 9.46 -3.08 0.03
CA LYS A 24 10.31 -2.92 -1.14
C LYS A 24 10.53 -1.45 -1.50
N VAL A 25 9.49 -0.61 -1.48
CA VAL A 25 9.62 0.84 -1.69
C VAL A 25 10.46 1.47 -0.57
N GLU A 26 10.26 1.05 0.68
CA GLU A 26 11.04 1.53 1.83
C GLU A 26 12.54 1.20 1.71
N GLU A 27 12.87 -0.02 1.27
CA GLU A 27 14.23 -0.43 0.96
C GLU A 27 14.83 0.43 -0.16
N LEU A 28 14.12 0.63 -1.28
CA LEU A 28 14.59 1.45 -2.39
C LEU A 28 14.86 2.90 -1.97
N VAL A 29 13.94 3.51 -1.21
CA VAL A 29 14.08 4.89 -0.69
C VAL A 29 15.25 5.03 0.29
N ALA A 30 15.72 3.94 0.89
CA ALA A 30 16.87 3.93 1.80
C ALA A 30 18.23 3.76 1.09
N LEU A 31 18.25 3.43 -0.21
CA LEU A 31 19.49 3.29 -0.98
C LEU A 31 20.08 4.66 -1.35
N GLU A 32 21.41 4.76 -1.33
CA GLU A 32 22.14 5.97 -1.78
C GLU A 32 22.10 6.11 -3.30
N ASP A 33 22.11 5.00 -4.04
CA ASP A 33 22.00 4.94 -5.50
C ASP A 33 20.71 4.22 -5.88
N VAL A 34 19.61 4.97 -5.88
CA VAL A 34 18.29 4.41 -6.19
C VAL A 34 18.06 4.38 -7.70
N ASP A 35 17.63 3.23 -8.22
CA ASP A 35 17.06 3.17 -9.56
C ASP A 35 15.70 3.88 -9.55
N ILE A 36 15.64 5.05 -10.18
CA ILE A 36 14.43 5.88 -10.25
C ILE A 36 13.31 5.17 -10.99
N SER A 37 13.61 4.40 -12.03
CA SER A 37 12.60 3.68 -12.80
C SER A 37 12.00 2.55 -11.96
N GLU A 38 12.83 1.84 -11.19
CA GLU A 38 12.35 0.82 -10.25
C GLU A 38 11.50 1.45 -9.14
N LEU A 39 11.97 2.56 -8.56
CA LEU A 39 11.25 3.28 -7.51
C LEU A 39 9.88 3.78 -7.99
N GLU A 40 9.80 4.39 -9.16
CA GLU A 40 8.53 4.85 -9.75
C GLU A 40 7.57 3.69 -10.03
N ALA A 41 8.08 2.57 -10.56
CA ALA A 41 7.27 1.39 -10.85
C ALA A 41 6.67 0.79 -9.57
N GLU A 42 7.50 0.57 -8.54
CA GLU A 42 7.05 0.03 -7.26
C GLU A 42 6.12 0.99 -6.52
N LEU A 43 6.34 2.31 -6.63
CA LEU A 43 5.43 3.31 -6.08
C LEU A 43 4.04 3.24 -6.73
N ASN A 44 3.99 3.05 -8.05
CA ASN A 44 2.73 2.95 -8.77
C ASN A 44 1.98 1.65 -8.41
N VAL A 45 2.73 0.55 -8.24
CA VAL A 45 2.18 -0.72 -7.73
C VAL A 45 1.64 -0.55 -6.31
N LEU A 46 2.34 0.18 -5.45
CA LEU A 46 1.91 0.46 -4.08
C LEU A 46 0.56 1.19 -4.08
N LYS A 47 0.42 2.26 -4.88
CA LYS A 47 -0.84 3.02 -5.00
C LYS A 47 -2.03 2.16 -5.39
N VAL A 48 -1.90 1.39 -6.48
CA VAL A 48 -2.98 0.52 -6.96
C VAL A 48 -3.39 -0.50 -5.89
N LYS A 49 -2.45 -0.96 -5.06
CA LYS A 49 -2.75 -1.89 -3.97
C LYS A 49 -3.46 -1.21 -2.79
N VAL A 50 -3.08 0.02 -2.43
CA VAL A 50 -3.78 0.82 -1.41
C VAL A 50 -5.21 1.07 -1.85
N ASP A 51 -5.42 1.57 -3.08
CA ASP A 51 -6.76 1.81 -3.64
C ASP A 51 -7.63 0.54 -3.59
N ARG A 52 -7.03 -0.61 -3.92
CA ARG A 52 -7.73 -1.90 -3.88
C ARG A 52 -8.06 -2.35 -2.45
N LEU A 53 -7.19 -2.06 -1.48
CA LEU A 53 -7.45 -2.33 -0.08
C LEU A 53 -8.63 -1.48 0.40
N GLU A 54 -8.63 -0.18 0.10
CA GLU A 54 -9.71 0.75 0.45
C GLU A 54 -11.04 0.34 -0.17
N VAL A 55 -11.07 -0.01 -1.46
CA VAL A 55 -12.31 -0.47 -2.13
C VAL A 55 -12.82 -1.78 -1.53
N THR A 56 -11.91 -2.73 -1.28
CA THR A 56 -12.29 -4.01 -0.64
C THR A 56 -12.83 -3.76 0.76
N HIS A 57 -12.20 -2.86 1.50
CA HIS A 57 -12.55 -2.48 2.86
C HIS A 57 -13.89 -1.73 2.92
N ALA A 58 -14.10 -0.71 2.07
CA ALA A 58 -15.38 0.01 1.94
C ALA A 58 -16.54 -0.94 1.63
N SER A 59 -16.30 -1.96 0.81
CA SER A 59 -17.31 -2.97 0.46
C SER A 59 -17.71 -3.89 1.62
N ILE A 60 -16.91 -3.95 2.69
CA ILE A 60 -17.18 -4.76 3.88
C ILE A 60 -17.11 -3.93 5.17
N PHE A 61 -17.16 -2.59 5.08
CA PHE A 61 -16.88 -1.67 6.19
C PHE A 61 -17.72 -1.98 7.43
N GLU A 62 -19.04 -2.19 7.24
CA GLU A 62 -19.98 -2.52 8.32
C GLU A 62 -19.73 -3.91 8.96
N LEU A 63 -18.86 -4.72 8.38
CA LEU A 63 -18.54 -6.09 8.79
C LEU A 63 -17.13 -6.24 9.37
N LEU A 64 -16.38 -5.15 9.44
CA LEU A 64 -15.02 -5.09 9.95
C LEU A 64 -15.00 -4.69 11.42
N SER A 65 -13.99 -5.20 12.12
CA SER A 65 -13.67 -4.75 13.47
C SER A 65 -12.88 -3.45 13.46
N GLU A 66 -12.92 -2.71 14.58
CA GLU A 66 -12.11 -1.48 14.78
C GLU A 66 -10.62 -1.73 14.51
N LYS A 67 -10.12 -2.91 14.83
CA LYS A 67 -8.72 -3.29 14.56
C LYS A 67 -8.42 -3.43 13.07
N GLU A 68 -9.36 -3.93 12.28
CA GLU A 68 -9.19 -4.05 10.82
C GLU A 68 -9.25 -2.67 10.15
N LEU A 69 -10.06 -1.75 10.70
CA LEU A 69 -10.10 -0.33 10.32
C LEU A 69 -8.76 0.36 10.57
N GLU A 70 -8.21 0.22 11.79
CA GLU A 70 -6.93 0.81 12.19
C GLU A 70 -5.78 0.35 11.28
N VAL A 71 -5.79 -0.92 10.85
CA VAL A 71 -4.79 -1.44 9.90
C VAL A 71 -4.85 -0.72 8.56
N VAL A 72 -6.04 -0.45 8.03
CA VAL A 72 -6.18 0.24 6.75
C VAL A 72 -5.72 1.70 6.84
N GLU A 73 -6.10 2.40 7.92
CA GLU A 73 -5.64 3.77 8.18
C GLU A 73 -4.11 3.84 8.33
N ASP A 74 -3.51 2.90 9.08
CA ASP A 74 -2.05 2.81 9.23
C ASP A 74 -1.34 2.57 7.89
N PHE A 75 -1.89 1.71 7.03
CA PHE A 75 -1.33 1.50 5.69
C PHE A 75 -1.45 2.73 4.79
N HIS A 76 -2.58 3.44 4.87
CA HIS A 76 -2.79 4.68 4.12
C HIS A 76 -1.77 5.76 4.53
N ASP A 77 -1.60 5.97 5.84
CA ASP A 77 -0.63 6.95 6.35
C ASP A 77 0.81 6.58 5.99
N LYS A 78 1.16 5.29 6.10
CA LYS A 78 2.46 4.76 5.66
C LYS A 78 2.68 4.99 4.17
N ALA A 79 1.68 4.71 3.33
CA ALA A 79 1.75 4.90 1.88
C ALA A 79 1.98 6.38 1.52
N ILE A 80 1.25 7.31 2.14
CA ILE A 80 1.45 8.75 1.94
C ILE A 80 2.87 9.17 2.33
N ARG A 81 3.34 8.69 3.48
CA ARG A 81 4.67 9.04 3.99
C ARG A 81 5.77 8.55 3.06
N ILE A 82 5.69 7.31 2.58
CA ILE A 82 6.71 6.76 1.68
C ILE A 82 6.61 7.38 0.29
N GLU A 83 5.41 7.66 -0.23
CA GLU A 83 5.21 8.42 -1.47
C GLU A 83 5.87 9.79 -1.39
N THR A 84 5.65 10.51 -0.30
CA THR A 84 6.25 11.84 -0.11
C THR A 84 7.78 11.78 -0.13
N LYS A 85 8.36 10.75 0.50
CA LYS A 85 9.82 10.53 0.47
C LYS A 85 10.32 10.19 -0.93
N ALA A 86 9.69 9.22 -1.60
CA ALA A 86 10.06 8.79 -2.95
C ALA A 86 9.98 9.95 -3.95
N ARG A 87 8.90 10.74 -3.93
CA ARG A 87 8.76 11.92 -4.79
C ARG A 87 9.84 12.98 -4.55
N ARG A 88 10.28 13.16 -3.30
CA ARG A 88 11.41 14.08 -3.01
C ARG A 88 12.71 13.59 -3.65
N ILE A 89 12.97 12.29 -3.61
CA ILE A 89 14.16 11.70 -4.24
C ILE A 89 14.09 11.87 -5.76
N ILE A 90 12.97 11.49 -6.37
CA ILE A 90 12.73 11.64 -7.82
C ILE A 90 12.93 13.09 -8.26
N ASN A 91 12.31 14.04 -7.55
CA ASN A 91 12.41 15.47 -7.87
C ASN A 91 13.77 16.10 -7.51
N SER A 92 14.60 15.45 -6.68
CA SER A 92 15.92 15.96 -6.32
C SER A 92 17.01 15.53 -7.31
N ILE A 93 16.74 14.49 -8.10
CA ILE A 93 17.67 13.92 -9.08
C ILE A 93 17.37 14.43 -10.49
N MET A 94 16.11 14.77 -10.79
CA MET A 94 15.65 15.38 -12.04
C MET A 94 15.82 16.90 -12.05
#